data_AF-A0AAU7MLB2-F1
#
_entry.id   AF-A0AAU7MLB2-F1
#
_cell.length_a   1.000
_cell.length_b   1.000
_cell.length_c   1.000
_cell.angle_alpha   90.00
_cell.angle_beta   90.00
_cell.angle_gamma   90.00
#
_symmetry.space_group_name_H-M   'P 1'
#
loop_
_entity.id
_entity.type
_entity.pdbx_description
1 polymer ?
#
loop_
_entity_poly.entity_id
_entity_poly.type
_entity_poly.pdbx_seq_one_letter_code
_entity_poly.pdbx_strand_id
1 'polypeptide(L)'
;MYNQAVKTALNPPWEKGAQSYLDYQLNRGKQKFDYLDSVREWAEHFGEDSIVVRPFEKPQFYNKDLISDFLKILGVDPEGRPHGEGQNLNASLSVRVLDFVDSVNRQKGISIPHKAAAVHAVAEITKNDKKRFALSPEQRLALIQRFEPSYAEIAKRFLGREDGQLFYEPLPDVGEEWREPEKATLAQAMGLFASLAKKYGP
;
A
#
# COMPACT_ATOMS: atom_id res chain seq x y z
N MET A 1 2.57 -0.03 0.73
CA MET A 1 4.05 -0.10 0.86
C MET A 1 4.57 -1.53 0.80
N TYR A 2 4.21 -2.43 1.74
CA TYR A 2 4.68 -3.83 1.73
C TYR A 2 4.51 -4.55 0.38
N ASN A 3 3.32 -4.47 -0.23
CA ASN A 3 3.05 -5.11 -1.53
C ASN A 3 4.03 -4.64 -2.63
N GLN A 4 4.38 -3.35 -2.63
CA GLN A 4 5.30 -2.79 -3.60
C GLN A 4 6.73 -3.25 -3.31
N ALA A 5 7.14 -3.22 -2.03
CA ALA A 5 8.45 -3.68 -1.60
C ALA A 5 8.69 -5.15 -1.96
N VAL A 6 7.69 -6.02 -1.76
CA VAL A 6 7.78 -7.44 -2.14
C VAL A 6 7.89 -7.61 -3.66
N LYS A 7 7.22 -6.77 -4.46
CA LYS A 7 7.31 -6.84 -5.93
C LYS A 7 8.67 -6.39 -6.47
N THR A 8 9.33 -5.43 -5.81
CA THR A 8 10.55 -4.80 -6.34
C THR A 8 11.84 -5.25 -5.68
N ALA A 9 11.80 -5.69 -4.42
CA ALA A 9 13.01 -6.09 -3.69
C ALA A 9 13.47 -7.50 -4.10
N LEU A 10 14.67 -7.58 -4.66
CA LEU A 10 15.38 -8.84 -4.88
C LEU A 10 16.22 -9.15 -3.63
N ASN A 11 16.05 -10.34 -3.05
CA ASN A 11 16.69 -10.72 -1.78
C ASN A 11 16.47 -9.68 -0.65
N PRO A 12 15.22 -9.45 -0.23
CA PRO A 12 14.90 -8.43 0.76
C PRO A 12 15.66 -8.65 2.09
N PRO A 13 16.14 -7.58 2.75
CA PRO A 13 16.90 -7.65 4.00
C PRO A 13 16.02 -7.88 5.25
N TRP A 14 14.71 -7.93 5.10
CA TRP A 14 13.76 -8.26 6.17
C TRP A 14 13.33 -9.72 6.10
N GLU A 15 12.94 -10.30 7.23
CA GLU A 15 12.32 -11.63 7.27
C GLU A 15 10.97 -11.67 6.54
N LYS A 16 10.46 -12.86 6.25
CA LYS A 16 9.19 -13.00 5.51
C LYS A 16 8.02 -12.37 6.28
N GLY A 17 7.07 -11.76 5.55
CA GLY A 17 5.81 -11.28 6.09
C GLY A 17 5.74 -9.76 6.32
N ALA A 18 4.50 -9.25 6.42
CA ALA A 18 4.24 -7.82 6.55
C ALA A 18 4.73 -7.23 7.89
N GLN A 19 4.62 -7.98 8.99
CA GLN A 19 5.13 -7.56 10.29
C GLN A 19 6.65 -7.40 10.27
N SER A 20 7.37 -8.41 9.78
CA SER A 20 8.83 -8.36 9.62
C SER A 20 9.30 -7.19 8.75
N TYR A 21 8.56 -6.88 7.68
CA TYR A 21 8.81 -5.70 6.86
C TYR A 21 8.64 -4.40 7.66
N LEU A 22 7.55 -4.27 8.44
CA LEU A 22 7.32 -3.09 9.26
C LEU A 22 8.39 -2.93 10.33
N ASP A 23 8.72 -4.00 11.05
CA ASP A 23 9.76 -3.97 12.09
C ASP A 23 11.10 -3.55 11.51
N TYR A 24 11.47 -4.07 10.34
CA TYR A 24 12.68 -3.63 9.65
C TYR A 24 12.63 -2.15 9.32
N GLN A 25 11.53 -1.68 8.72
CA GLN A 25 11.44 -0.29 8.26
C GLN A 25 11.39 0.72 9.42
N LEU A 26 10.70 0.39 10.51
CA LEU A 26 10.58 1.24 11.70
C LEU A 26 11.87 1.35 12.50
N ASN A 27 12.75 0.35 12.44
CA ASN A 27 13.98 0.31 13.25
C ASN A 27 15.26 0.60 12.46
N ARG A 28 15.30 0.26 11.17
CA ARG A 28 16.53 0.28 10.36
C ARG A 28 16.34 0.78 8.93
N GLY A 29 15.10 0.86 8.47
CA GLY A 29 14.80 1.24 7.09
C GLY A 29 14.90 2.73 6.85
N LYS A 30 14.72 3.10 5.58
CA LYS A 30 14.67 4.50 5.14
C LYS A 30 13.24 5.01 4.96
N GLN A 31 12.24 4.13 5.08
CA GLN A 31 10.86 4.49 4.86
C GLN A 31 10.36 5.39 6.00
N LYS A 32 9.98 6.62 5.65
CA LYS A 32 9.23 7.49 6.57
C LYS A 32 7.78 7.01 6.64
N PHE A 33 7.31 6.74 7.86
CA PHE A 33 5.89 6.44 8.14
C PHE A 33 5.19 7.58 8.85
N ASP A 34 5.95 8.45 9.53
CA ASP A 34 5.40 9.67 10.08
C ASP A 34 5.28 10.71 8.95
N TYR A 35 4.04 11.03 8.59
CA TYR A 35 3.76 12.02 7.55
C TYR A 35 4.10 13.44 8.02
N LEU A 36 4.11 13.71 9.33
CA LEU A 36 4.44 15.04 9.84
C LEU A 36 5.88 15.39 9.55
N ASP A 37 6.82 14.44 9.68
CA ASP A 37 8.21 14.64 9.31
C ASP A 37 8.36 15.03 7.84
N SER A 38 7.56 14.42 6.97
CA SER A 38 7.58 14.73 5.55
C SER A 38 6.99 16.12 5.30
N VAL A 39 5.82 16.42 5.85
CA VAL A 39 5.16 17.72 5.68
C VAL A 39 6.01 18.86 6.24
N ARG A 40 6.66 18.68 7.39
CA ARG A 40 7.58 19.66 7.98
C ARG A 40 8.78 19.92 7.08
N GLU A 41 9.40 18.87 6.52
CA GLU A 41 10.49 19.03 5.56
C GLU A 41 10.07 19.87 4.34
N TRP A 42 8.87 19.65 3.79
CA TRP A 42 8.34 20.49 2.72
C TRP A 42 8.06 21.93 3.20
N ALA A 43 7.42 22.10 4.35
CA ALA A 43 7.11 23.41 4.91
C ALA A 43 8.36 24.24 5.23
N GLU A 44 9.45 23.60 5.69
CA GLU A 44 10.73 24.26 5.96
C GLU A 44 11.39 24.84 4.70
N HIS A 45 11.22 24.18 3.54
CA HIS A 45 11.85 24.61 2.29
C HIS A 45 10.99 25.55 1.46
N PHE A 46 9.66 25.34 1.46
CA PHE A 46 8.74 26.08 0.60
C PHE A 46 7.87 27.10 1.36
N GLY A 47 7.79 26.99 2.68
CA GLY A 47 6.86 27.75 3.52
C GLY A 47 5.51 27.05 3.66
N GLU A 48 4.89 27.16 4.84
CA GLU A 48 3.59 26.55 5.15
C GLU A 48 2.48 27.04 4.20
N ASP A 49 2.46 28.34 3.90
CA ASP A 49 1.46 28.96 3.01
C ASP A 49 1.59 28.53 1.54
N SER A 50 2.72 27.90 1.17
CA SER A 50 2.99 27.47 -0.21
C SER A 50 2.73 25.97 -0.41
N ILE A 51 2.25 25.26 0.61
CA ILE A 51 1.91 23.84 0.51
C ILE A 51 0.43 23.62 0.86
N VAL A 52 -0.20 22.73 0.10
CA VAL A 52 -1.58 22.29 0.36
C VAL A 52 -1.54 20.84 0.82
N VAL A 53 -1.85 20.61 2.09
CA VAL A 53 -1.93 19.26 2.66
C VAL A 53 -3.35 18.73 2.54
N ARG A 54 -3.51 17.54 1.96
CA ARG A 54 -4.82 16.88 1.76
C ARG A 54 -4.80 15.45 2.32
N PRO A 55 -5.79 15.06 3.14
CA PRO A 55 -5.95 13.67 3.55
C PRO A 55 -6.32 12.81 2.35
N PHE A 56 -5.59 11.70 2.16
CA PHE A 56 -5.87 10.76 1.07
C PHE A 56 -6.97 9.77 1.47
N GLU A 57 -8.20 10.28 1.55
CA GLU A 57 -9.39 9.52 1.97
C GLU A 57 -10.56 9.83 1.04
N LYS A 58 -11.11 8.81 0.37
CA LYS A 58 -12.14 9.00 -0.67
C LYS A 58 -13.36 9.81 -0.17
N PRO A 59 -13.88 9.57 1.04
CA PRO A 59 -14.89 10.43 1.65
C PRO A 59 -14.54 11.94 1.72
N GLN A 60 -13.27 12.30 1.80
CA GLN A 60 -12.80 13.69 1.92
C GLN A 60 -12.51 14.36 0.57
N PHE A 61 -12.46 13.60 -0.52
CA PHE A 61 -12.25 14.13 -1.87
C PHE A 61 -13.51 14.83 -2.38
N TYR A 62 -13.33 15.95 -3.09
CA TYR A 62 -14.38 16.57 -3.88
C TYR A 62 -15.02 15.56 -4.83
N ASN A 63 -16.36 15.50 -4.84
CA ASN A 63 -17.14 14.50 -5.59
C ASN A 63 -16.73 13.03 -5.33
N LYS A 64 -16.03 12.74 -4.23
CA LYS A 64 -15.46 11.42 -3.92
C LYS A 64 -14.52 10.90 -5.03
N ASP A 65 -13.88 11.81 -5.76
CA ASP A 65 -12.94 11.51 -6.85
C ASP A 65 -11.63 12.28 -6.66
N LEU A 66 -10.51 11.56 -6.71
CA LEU A 66 -9.18 12.12 -6.47
C LEU A 66 -8.82 13.19 -7.50
N ILE A 67 -9.18 12.98 -8.76
CA ILE A 67 -8.78 13.91 -9.81
C ILE A 67 -9.65 15.16 -9.76
N SER A 68 -10.95 15.02 -9.52
CA SER A 68 -11.83 16.16 -9.31
C SER A 68 -11.40 16.98 -8.09
N ASP A 69 -10.96 16.35 -7.00
CA ASP A 69 -10.34 17.02 -5.84
C ASP A 69 -9.08 17.80 -6.23
N PHE A 70 -8.18 17.15 -6.96
CA PHE A 70 -6.93 17.75 -7.41
C PHE A 70 -7.16 18.97 -8.31
N LEU A 71 -8.06 18.87 -9.29
CA LEU A 71 -8.42 20.00 -10.17
C LEU A 71 -9.03 21.15 -9.38
N LYS A 72 -9.90 20.84 -8.43
CA LYS A 72 -10.54 21.84 -7.56
C LYS A 72 -9.51 22.62 -6.75
N ILE A 73 -8.48 21.95 -6.23
CA ILE A 73 -7.36 22.58 -5.50
C ILE A 73 -6.60 23.55 -6.39
N LEU A 74 -6.40 23.20 -7.68
CA LEU A 74 -5.75 24.07 -8.65
C LEU A 74 -6.65 25.21 -9.17
N GLY A 75 -7.91 25.29 -8.73
CA GLY A 75 -8.87 26.27 -9.23
C GLY A 75 -9.39 25.97 -10.64
N VAL A 76 -9.22 24.74 -11.12
CA VAL A 76 -9.70 24.28 -12.43
C VAL A 76 -11.08 23.64 -12.28
N ASP A 77 -12.01 23.96 -13.18
CA ASP A 77 -13.34 23.37 -13.21
C ASP A 77 -13.27 21.87 -13.60
N PRO A 78 -13.69 20.94 -12.72
CA PRO A 78 -13.65 19.51 -13.02
C PRO A 78 -14.75 19.03 -13.98
N GLU A 79 -15.81 19.82 -14.23
CA GLU A 79 -17.01 19.41 -14.99
C GLU A 79 -16.72 19.18 -16.49
N GLY A 80 -15.63 19.72 -17.03
CA GLY A 80 -15.23 19.55 -18.44
C GLY A 80 -14.43 18.28 -18.74
N ARG A 81 -14.17 17.43 -17.74
CA ARG A 81 -13.26 16.28 -17.92
C ARG A 81 -13.96 15.09 -18.60
N PRO A 82 -13.35 14.48 -19.63
CA PRO A 82 -13.79 13.16 -20.09
C PRO A 82 -13.59 12.17 -18.95
N HIS A 83 -14.69 11.69 -18.40
CA HIS A 83 -14.71 10.62 -17.41
C HIS A 83 -14.36 9.32 -18.16
N GLY A 84 -13.06 9.04 -18.29
CA GLY A 84 -12.63 7.72 -18.74
C GLY A 84 -13.13 6.69 -17.74
N GLU A 85 -13.81 5.65 -18.21
CA GLU A 85 -14.13 4.49 -17.39
C GLU A 85 -12.81 3.96 -16.82
N GLY A 86 -12.57 4.26 -15.54
CA GLY A 86 -11.33 3.93 -14.87
C GLY A 86 -11.19 2.42 -14.76
N GLN A 87 -10.57 1.80 -15.76
CA GLN A 87 -10.11 0.43 -15.62
C GLN A 87 -9.12 0.43 -14.45
N ASN A 88 -9.45 -0.35 -13.42
CA ASN A 88 -8.60 -0.50 -12.25
C ASN A 88 -7.40 -1.39 -12.66
N LEU A 89 -6.46 -0.80 -13.39
CA LEU A 89 -5.33 -1.49 -14.03
C LEU A 89 -4.35 -2.08 -12.98
N ASN A 90 -4.39 -1.59 -11.74
CA ASN A 90 -3.50 -2.02 -10.66
C ASN A 90 -4.27 -2.75 -9.56
N ALA A 91 -4.76 -3.95 -9.87
CA ALA A 91 -5.27 -4.84 -8.84
C ALA A 91 -4.15 -5.17 -7.83
N SER A 92 -4.33 -4.77 -6.57
CA SER A 92 -3.45 -5.20 -5.48
C SER A 92 -3.41 -6.73 -5.40
N LEU A 93 -2.19 -7.30 -5.33
CA LEU A 93 -1.99 -8.73 -5.11
C LEU A 93 -2.56 -9.15 -3.75
N SER A 94 -3.12 -10.35 -3.69
CA SER A 94 -3.54 -10.96 -2.42
C SER A 94 -2.31 -11.25 -1.54
N VAL A 95 -2.50 -11.31 -0.22
CA VAL A 95 -1.38 -11.56 0.70
C VAL A 95 -0.72 -12.91 0.44
N ARG A 96 -1.50 -13.92 0.07
CA ARG A 96 -0.99 -15.24 -0.34
C ARG A 96 -0.07 -15.16 -1.55
N VAL A 97 -0.40 -14.30 -2.53
CA VAL A 97 0.48 -14.08 -3.67
C VAL A 97 1.74 -13.34 -3.29
N LEU A 98 1.64 -12.34 -2.42
CA LEU A 98 2.82 -11.66 -1.92
C LEU A 98 3.76 -12.64 -1.20
N ASP A 99 3.22 -13.59 -0.45
CA ASP A 99 3.99 -14.66 0.19
C ASP A 99 4.75 -15.54 -0.83
N PHE A 100 4.12 -15.87 -1.97
CA PHE A 100 4.78 -16.58 -3.07
C PHE A 100 5.86 -15.72 -3.74
N VAL A 101 5.54 -14.47 -4.08
CA VAL A 101 6.48 -13.53 -4.72
C VAL A 101 7.71 -13.30 -3.84
N ASP A 102 7.51 -13.13 -2.53
CA ASP A 102 8.60 -12.99 -1.57
C ASP A 102 9.49 -14.25 -1.56
N SER A 103 8.90 -15.46 -1.56
CA SER A 103 9.66 -16.71 -1.68
C SER A 103 10.52 -16.77 -2.94
N VAL A 104 9.95 -16.41 -4.10
CA VAL A 104 10.66 -16.39 -5.40
C VAL A 104 11.78 -15.35 -5.38
N ASN A 105 11.53 -14.17 -4.84
CA ASN A 105 12.51 -13.09 -4.81
C ASN A 105 13.73 -13.40 -3.93
N ARG A 106 13.57 -14.25 -2.92
CA ARG A 106 14.66 -14.76 -2.07
C ARG A 106 15.48 -15.91 -2.69
N GLN A 107 15.00 -16.54 -3.77
CA GLN A 107 15.75 -17.62 -4.42
C GLN A 107 16.93 -17.05 -5.21
N LYS A 108 18.15 -17.46 -4.87
CA LYS A 108 19.38 -17.03 -5.56
C LYS A 108 19.57 -17.67 -6.94
N GLY A 109 18.97 -18.85 -7.17
CA GLY A 109 19.13 -19.63 -8.41
C GLY A 109 18.19 -19.24 -9.56
N ILE A 110 17.27 -18.30 -9.36
CA ILE A 110 16.32 -17.86 -10.39
C ILE A 110 16.78 -16.51 -10.95
N SER A 111 16.91 -16.40 -12.27
CA SER A 111 17.31 -15.14 -12.90
C SER A 111 16.21 -14.07 -12.82
N ILE A 112 16.59 -12.79 -12.88
CA ILE A 112 15.68 -11.65 -12.76
C ILE A 112 14.52 -11.71 -13.78
N PRO A 113 14.74 -12.01 -15.08
CA PRO A 113 13.64 -12.14 -16.04
C PRO A 113 12.63 -13.23 -15.64
N HIS A 114 13.11 -14.37 -15.14
CA HIS A 114 12.22 -15.45 -14.69
C HIS A 114 11.44 -15.09 -13.41
N LYS A 115 12.06 -14.34 -12.48
CA LYS A 115 11.34 -13.79 -11.31
C LYS A 115 10.22 -12.85 -11.75
N ALA A 116 10.51 -11.92 -12.67
CA ALA A 116 9.51 -10.99 -13.19
C ALA A 116 8.35 -11.71 -13.91
N ALA A 117 8.67 -12.71 -14.75
CA ALA A 117 7.67 -13.55 -15.41
C ALA A 117 6.79 -14.31 -14.41
N ALA A 118 7.38 -14.84 -13.33
CA ALA A 118 6.66 -15.52 -12.26
C ALA A 118 5.69 -14.56 -11.55
N VAL A 119 6.13 -13.36 -11.17
CA VAL A 119 5.25 -12.35 -10.54
C VAL A 119 4.07 -12.01 -11.45
N HIS A 120 4.32 -11.78 -12.73
CA HIS A 120 3.28 -11.42 -13.70
C HIS A 120 2.25 -12.55 -13.86
N ALA A 121 2.69 -13.81 -14.01
CA ALA A 121 1.76 -14.92 -14.17
C ALA A 121 0.92 -15.17 -12.93
N VAL A 122 1.51 -15.04 -11.73
CA VAL A 122 0.77 -15.22 -10.48
C VAL A 122 -0.27 -14.11 -10.32
N ALA A 123 0.09 -12.86 -10.63
CA ALA A 123 -0.86 -11.74 -10.60
C ALA A 123 -2.12 -12.01 -11.44
N GLU A 124 -1.94 -12.56 -12.64
CA GLU A 124 -3.04 -12.93 -13.54
C GLU A 124 -3.92 -14.06 -12.99
N ILE A 125 -3.31 -15.10 -12.43
CA ILE A 125 -4.04 -16.27 -11.89
C ILE A 125 -4.87 -15.88 -10.67
N THR A 126 -4.36 -14.95 -9.85
CA THR A 126 -4.98 -14.56 -8.59
C THR A 126 -5.75 -13.26 -8.65
N LYS A 127 -6.02 -12.74 -9.85
CA LYS A 127 -6.73 -11.46 -10.03
C LYS A 127 -8.08 -11.38 -9.28
N ASN A 128 -8.69 -12.54 -9.03
CA ASN A 128 -9.98 -12.69 -8.34
C ASN A 128 -9.86 -13.10 -6.86
N ASP A 129 -8.65 -13.18 -6.29
CA ASP A 129 -8.48 -13.51 -4.88
C ASP A 129 -9.14 -12.47 -3.98
N LYS A 130 -9.80 -12.93 -2.91
CA LYS A 130 -10.30 -12.03 -1.87
C LYS A 130 -9.13 -11.28 -1.25
N LYS A 131 -9.20 -9.95 -1.30
CA LYS A 131 -8.24 -9.07 -0.62
C LYS A 131 -8.43 -9.23 0.89
N ARG A 132 -7.32 -9.40 1.59
CA ARG A 132 -7.26 -9.43 3.06
C ARG A 132 -6.16 -8.49 3.51
N PHE A 133 -6.29 -7.92 4.70
CA PHE A 133 -5.20 -7.19 5.32
C PHE A 133 -4.09 -8.16 5.74
N ALA A 134 -2.85 -7.78 5.47
CA ALA A 134 -1.68 -8.58 5.84
C ALA A 134 -1.35 -8.50 7.35
N LEU A 135 -1.92 -7.50 8.03
CA LEU A 135 -1.77 -7.25 9.46
C LEU A 135 -3.12 -7.47 10.13
N SER A 136 -3.10 -7.92 11.38
CA SER A 136 -4.29 -8.04 12.20
C SER A 136 -4.91 -6.67 12.50
N PRO A 137 -6.20 -6.60 12.89
CA PRO A 137 -6.82 -5.36 13.34
C PRO A 137 -6.02 -4.67 14.46
N GLU A 138 -5.51 -5.43 15.44
CA GLU A 138 -4.73 -4.90 16.56
C GLU A 138 -3.41 -4.29 16.08
N GLN A 139 -2.71 -4.97 15.16
CA GLN A 139 -1.48 -4.46 14.56
C GLN A 139 -1.72 -3.17 13.77
N ARG A 140 -2.82 -3.10 13.01
CA ARG A 140 -3.21 -1.89 12.28
C ARG A 140 -3.55 -0.75 13.24
N LEU A 141 -4.32 -1.03 14.28
CA LEU A 141 -4.72 -0.04 15.29
C LEU A 141 -3.50 0.50 16.03
N ALA A 142 -2.59 -0.36 16.47
CA ALA A 142 -1.35 0.04 17.13
C ALA A 142 -0.49 0.94 16.22
N LEU A 143 -0.42 0.66 14.92
CA LEU A 143 0.29 1.50 13.97
C LEU A 143 -0.36 2.88 13.81
N ILE A 144 -1.69 2.94 13.75
CA ILE A 144 -2.42 4.22 13.68
C ILE A 144 -2.18 5.04 14.95
N GLN A 145 -2.38 4.44 16.13
CA GLN A 145 -2.20 5.10 17.42
C GLN A 145 -0.78 5.63 17.60
N ARG A 146 0.23 4.92 17.09
CA ARG A 146 1.63 5.37 17.14
C ARG A 146 1.85 6.74 16.47
N PHE A 147 1.11 7.07 15.43
CA PHE A 147 1.26 8.31 14.66
C PHE A 147 0.10 9.30 14.87
N GLU A 148 -0.86 8.97 15.72
CA GLU A 148 -2.03 9.81 16.00
C GLU A 148 -1.65 11.22 16.49
N PRO A 149 -0.65 11.42 17.38
CA PRO A 149 -0.20 12.76 17.74
C PRO A 149 0.29 13.58 16.53
N SER A 150 1.02 12.93 15.61
CA SER A 150 1.50 13.57 14.39
C SER A 150 0.35 13.93 13.46
N TYR A 151 -0.66 13.07 13.33
CA TYR A 151 -1.86 13.36 12.55
C TYR A 151 -2.67 14.53 13.12
N ALA A 152 -2.78 14.61 14.45
CA ALA A 152 -3.43 15.73 15.13
C ALA A 152 -2.71 17.06 14.87
N GLU A 153 -1.38 17.08 14.86
CA GLU A 153 -0.63 18.27 14.50
C GLU A 153 -0.87 18.67 13.04
N ILE A 154 -0.86 17.70 12.11
CA ILE A 154 -1.13 17.99 10.70
C ILE A 154 -2.51 18.63 10.53
N ALA A 155 -3.54 18.04 11.15
CA ALA A 155 -4.92 18.52 11.07
C ALA A 155 -5.07 19.95 11.60
N LYS A 156 -4.46 20.25 12.75
CA LYS A 156 -4.52 21.59 13.34
C LYS A 156 -3.77 22.63 12.51
N ARG A 157 -2.50 22.33 12.21
CA ARG A 157 -1.58 23.31 11.63
C ARG A 157 -1.81 23.55 10.15
N PHE A 158 -2.05 22.50 9.37
CA PHE A 158 -2.13 22.60 7.91
C PHE A 158 -3.57 22.58 7.37
N LEU A 159 -4.55 22.14 8.16
CA LEU A 159 -5.96 22.10 7.75
C LEU A 159 -6.85 23.00 8.61
N GLY A 160 -6.34 23.63 9.66
CA GLY A 160 -7.12 24.50 10.56
C GLY A 160 -8.20 23.77 11.36
N ARG A 161 -8.03 22.46 11.60
CA ARG A 161 -9.02 21.63 12.32
C ARG A 161 -8.65 21.55 13.80
N GLU A 162 -9.33 22.32 14.63
CA GLU A 162 -9.08 22.39 16.08
C GLU A 162 -9.29 21.06 16.82
N ASP A 163 -10.15 20.19 16.28
CA ASP A 163 -10.39 18.84 16.79
C ASP A 163 -9.18 17.90 16.62
N GLY A 164 -8.21 18.25 15.78
CA GLY A 164 -7.07 17.40 15.45
C GLY A 164 -7.42 16.17 14.60
N GLN A 165 -8.61 16.10 14.01
CA GLN A 165 -9.01 14.91 13.25
C GLN A 165 -8.57 14.99 11.79
N LEU A 166 -7.53 14.24 11.43
CA LEU A 166 -7.01 14.18 10.06
C LEU A 166 -7.85 13.25 9.14
N PHE A 167 -8.22 12.08 9.64
CA PHE A 167 -8.94 11.02 8.91
C PHE A 167 -10.32 10.76 9.52
N TYR A 168 -11.31 10.47 8.67
CA TYR A 168 -12.71 10.23 9.07
C TYR A 168 -13.15 8.78 8.89
N GLU A 169 -12.37 7.97 8.17
CA GLU A 169 -12.62 6.53 8.08
C GLU A 169 -12.56 5.88 9.47
N PRO A 170 -13.42 4.87 9.72
CA PRO A 170 -13.45 4.20 11.00
C PRO A 170 -12.12 3.49 11.28
N LEU A 171 -11.72 3.48 12.55
CA LEU A 171 -10.57 2.72 13.01
C LEU A 171 -10.79 1.21 12.80
N PRO A 172 -9.72 0.40 12.70
CA PRO A 172 -9.83 -1.05 12.65
C PRO A 172 -10.64 -1.60 13.83
N ASP A 173 -11.62 -2.46 13.53
CA ASP A 173 -12.38 -3.17 14.55
C ASP A 173 -11.59 -4.37 15.06
N VAL A 174 -11.20 -4.34 16.34
CA VAL A 174 -10.48 -5.44 17.01
C VAL A 174 -11.34 -6.71 17.16
N GLY A 175 -12.66 -6.60 17.00
CA GLY A 175 -13.57 -7.73 16.92
C GLY A 175 -13.71 -8.35 15.52
N GLU A 176 -13.10 -7.73 14.49
CA GLU A 176 -13.14 -8.25 13.11
C GLU A 176 -12.54 -9.66 13.05
N GLU A 177 -13.27 -10.62 12.44
CA GLU A 177 -12.70 -11.95 12.23
C GLU A 177 -11.51 -11.86 11.27
N TRP A 178 -10.32 -11.89 11.86
CA TRP A 178 -9.07 -11.91 11.11
C TRP A 178 -8.36 -13.24 11.32
N ARG A 179 -7.87 -13.79 10.21
CA ARG A 179 -7.00 -14.97 10.22
C ARG A 179 -5.75 -14.62 9.45
N GLU A 180 -4.61 -15.05 9.97
CA GLU A 180 -3.34 -14.90 9.28
C GLU A 180 -3.48 -15.45 7.85
N PRO A 181 -3.11 -14.66 6.83
CA PRO A 181 -3.24 -15.09 5.46
C PRO A 181 -2.49 -16.40 5.22
N GLU A 182 -3.16 -17.35 4.56
CA GLU A 182 -2.56 -18.64 4.24
C GLU A 182 -1.27 -18.45 3.43
N LYS A 183 -0.22 -19.13 3.86
CA LYS A 183 1.03 -19.24 3.11
C LYS A 183 0.77 -20.07 1.84
N ALA A 184 1.47 -19.76 0.76
CA ALA A 184 1.33 -20.53 -0.46
C ALA A 184 1.80 -21.98 -0.21
N THR A 185 0.96 -22.97 -0.51
CA THR A 185 1.33 -24.38 -0.35
C THR A 185 2.25 -24.84 -1.48
N LEU A 186 3.00 -25.93 -1.27
CA LEU A 186 3.83 -26.52 -2.32
C LEU A 186 3.01 -26.93 -3.55
N ALA A 187 1.81 -27.49 -3.34
CA ALA A 187 0.91 -27.86 -4.44
C ALA A 187 0.46 -26.65 -5.25
N GLN A 188 0.16 -25.53 -4.60
CA GLN A 188 -0.19 -24.27 -5.27
C GLN A 188 1.01 -23.69 -6.01
N ALA A 189 2.19 -23.70 -5.40
CA ALA A 189 3.44 -23.28 -6.05
C ALA A 189 3.71 -24.13 -7.30
N MET A 190 3.57 -25.45 -7.21
CA MET A 190 3.70 -26.36 -8.35
C MET A 190 2.64 -26.12 -9.43
N GLY A 191 1.38 -25.87 -9.08
CA GLY A 191 0.33 -25.51 -10.03
C GLY A 191 0.63 -24.20 -10.77
N LEU A 192 1.18 -23.22 -10.06
CA LEU A 192 1.67 -21.96 -10.65
C LEU A 192 2.84 -22.19 -11.60
N PHE A 193 3.84 -22.99 -11.19
CA PHE A 193 4.95 -23.39 -12.06
C PHE A 193 4.49 -24.16 -13.30
N ALA A 194 3.53 -25.07 -13.17
CA ALA A 194 2.96 -25.80 -14.30
C ALA A 194 2.23 -24.85 -15.27
N SER A 195 1.48 -23.87 -14.73
CA SER A 195 0.79 -22.85 -15.53
C SER A 195 1.78 -21.94 -16.27
N LEU A 196 2.87 -21.56 -15.60
CA LEU A 196 4.00 -20.82 -16.17
C LEU A 196 4.68 -21.61 -17.29
N ALA A 197 5.01 -22.88 -17.05
CA ALA A 197 5.62 -23.76 -18.04
C ALA A 197 4.72 -23.97 -19.26
N LYS A 198 3.39 -24.04 -19.08
CA LYS A 198 2.44 -24.12 -20.20
C LYS A 198 2.35 -22.82 -21.00
N LYS A 199 2.57 -21.66 -20.37
CA LYS A 199 2.44 -20.34 -21.00
C LYS A 199 3.75 -19.83 -21.63
N TYR A 200 4.90 -20.23 -21.08
CA TYR A 200 6.23 -19.72 -21.44
C TYR A 200 7.27 -20.82 -21.67
N GLY A 201 6.86 -22.09 -21.66
CA GLY A 201 7.72 -23.21 -22.04
C GLY A 201 7.99 -23.22 -23.55
N PRO A 202 9.05 -23.93 -23.98
CA PRO A 202 9.38 -24.10 -25.39
C PRO A 202 8.26 -24.76 -26.19
#